data_AF-A0A527HG66-F1
#
_entry.id   AF-A0A527HG66-F1
#
_cell.length_a   1.000
_cell.length_b   1.000
_cell.length_c   1.000
_cell.angle_alpha   90.00
_cell.angle_beta   90.00
_cell.angle_gamma   90.00
#
_symmetry.space_group_name_H-M   'P 1'
#
loop_
_entity.id
_entity.type
_entity.pdbx_description
1 polymer ?
#
loop_
_entity_poly.entity_id
_entity_poly.type
_entity_poly.pdbx_seq_one_letter_code
_entity_poly.pdbx_strand_id
1 'polypeptide(L)' 'MSTLVVADPRGVYLAGLEWVLQKAGHDVVAQCRRPVDVLAHVERHRPDMVIV' A
#
# COMPACT_ATOMS: atom_id res chain seq x y z
N MET A 1 5.72 -2.26 -14.06
CA MET A 1 6.02 -1.78 -12.70
C MET A 1 4.84 -0.93 -12.29
N SER A 2 4.19 -1.27 -11.17
CA SER A 2 2.97 -0.59 -10.70
C SER A 2 3.18 -0.12 -9.27
N THR A 3 2.57 1.00 -8.93
CA THR A 3 2.61 1.64 -7.61
C THR A 3 1.38 1.26 -6.79
N LEU A 4 1.58 0.95 -5.51
CA LEU A 4 0.51 0.50 -4.61
C LEU A 4 0.45 1.31 -3.33
N VAL A 5 -0.79 1.56 -2.89
CA VAL A 5 -1.10 1.91 -1.50
C VAL A 5 -1.68 0.67 -0.82
N VAL A 6 -1.15 0.32 0.35
CA VAL A 6 -1.61 -0.83 1.14
C VAL A 6 -2.24 -0.32 2.43
N ALA A 7 -3.39 -0.86 2.81
CA ALA A 7 -4.01 -0.63 4.10
C ALA A 7 -4.27 -1.95 4.81
N ASP A 8 -3.92 -2.01 6.09
CA ASP A 8 -4.26 -3.13 6.97
C ASP A 8 -4.45 -2.58 8.39
N PRO A 9 -5.68 -2.62 8.94
CA PRO A 9 -5.95 -2.11 10.28
C PRO A 9 -5.24 -2.89 11.40
N ARG A 10 -4.79 -4.11 11.13
CA ARG A 10 -4.06 -4.93 12.10
C ARG A 10 -2.55 -4.73 12.02
N GLY A 11 -2.06 -4.21 10.89
CA GLY A 11 -0.63 -3.97 10.63
C GLY A 11 0.25 -5.22 10.61
N VAL A 12 -0.33 -6.41 10.81
CA VAL A 12 0.40 -7.68 10.91
C VAL A 12 0.95 -8.08 9.55
N TYR A 13 0.22 -7.76 8.48
CA TYR A 13 0.59 -8.18 7.14
C TYR A 13 1.44 -7.16 6.38
N LEU A 14 1.55 -5.92 6.86
CA LEU A 14 2.17 -4.81 6.10
C LEU A 14 3.63 -5.09 5.71
N ALA A 15 4.48 -5.49 6.66
CA ALA A 15 5.90 -5.73 6.38
C ALA A 15 6.13 -6.94 5.45
N GLY A 16 5.36 -8.02 5.65
CA GLY A 16 5.45 -9.21 4.79
C GLY A 16 4.91 -8.95 3.39
N LEU A 17 3.78 -8.25 3.29
CA LEU A 17 3.13 -7.92 2.03
C LEU A 17 3.97 -6.96 1.19
N GLU A 18 4.57 -5.94 1.81
CA GLU A 18 5.50 -5.04 1.12
C GLU A 18 6.67 -5.80 0.51
N TRP A 19 7.30 -6.68 1.28
CA TRP A 19 8.40 -7.49 0.79
C TRP A 19 7.99 -8.36 -0.42
N VAL A 20 6.82 -9.01 -0.35
CA VAL A 20 6.30 -9.82 -1.47
C VAL A 20 6.02 -8.96 -2.71
N LEU A 21 5.39 -7.80 -2.55
CA LEU A 21 5.06 -6.89 -3.65
C LEU A 21 6.32 -6.33 -4.31
N GLN A 22 7.33 -5.96 -3.53
CA GLN A 22 8.64 -5.53 -4.03
C GLN A 22 9.33 -6.64 -4.82
N LYS A 23 9.30 -7.88 -4.33
CA LYS A 23 9.84 -9.05 -5.06
C LYS A 23 9.08 -9.36 -6.35
N ALA A 24 7.80 -9.02 -6.42
CA ALA A 24 6.99 -9.11 -7.62
C ALA A 24 7.22 -7.93 -8.62
N GLY A 25 8.09 -6.97 -8.28
CA GLY A 25 8.41 -5.84 -9.16
C GLY A 25 7.42 -4.68 -9.07
N HIS A 26 6.71 -4.58 -7.96
CA HIS A 26 5.84 -3.46 -7.64
C HIS A 26 6.47 -2.55 -6.57
N ASP A 27 6.00 -1.29 -6.53
CA ASP A 27 6.45 -0.31 -5.54
C ASP A 27 5.33 0.03 -4.57
N VAL A 28 5.61 -0.05 -3.25
CA VAL A 28 4.63 0.29 -2.21
C VAL A 28 4.90 1.73 -1.76
N VAL A 29 4.09 2.66 -2.26
CA VAL A 29 4.28 4.10 -2.04
C VAL A 29 3.67 4.61 -0.74
N ALA A 30 2.78 3.83 -0.11
CA ALA A 30 2.29 4.10 1.23
C ALA A 30 1.69 2.86 1.93
N GLN A 31 1.75 2.88 3.26
CA GLN A 31 1.08 1.91 4.14
C GLN A 31 0.17 2.62 5.14
N CYS A 32 -1.09 2.20 5.22
CA CYS A 32 -2.11 2.79 6.07
C CYS A 32 -2.54 1.79 7.14
N ARG A 33 -2.51 2.19 8.42
CA ARG A 33 -3.11 1.40 9.51
C ARG A 33 -4.57 1.75 9.77
N ARG A 34 -5.08 2.80 9.13
CA ARG A 34 -6.49 3.18 9.21
C ARG A 34 -7.01 3.38 7.79
N PRO A 35 -8.18 2.82 7.45
CA PRO A 35 -8.76 2.98 6.12
C PRO A 35 -8.95 4.44 5.71
N VAL A 36 -9.20 5.34 6.67
CA VAL A 36 -9.36 6.78 6.43
C VAL A 36 -8.11 7.45 5.87
N ASP A 37 -6.91 6.92 6.15
CA ASP A 37 -5.65 7.51 5.68
C ASP A 37 -5.41 7.21 4.17
N VAL A 38 -6.10 6.21 3.61
CA VAL A 38 -5.90 5.75 2.22
C VAL A 38 -6.18 6.84 1.21
N LEU A 39 -7.26 7.61 1.38
CA LEU A 39 -7.66 8.66 0.43
C LEU A 39 -6.57 9.71 0.24
N ALA A 40 -5.96 10.16 1.34
CA ALA A 40 -4.87 11.13 1.29
C ALA A 40 -3.66 10.59 0.51
N HIS A 41 -3.36 9.30 0.65
CA HIS A 41 -2.27 8.66 -0.09
C HIS A 41 -2.61 8.41 -1.55
N VAL A 42 -3.87 8.10 -1.89
CA VAL A 42 -4.32 7.96 -3.28
C VAL A 42 -4.22 9.28 -4.02
N GLU A 43 -4.69 10.38 -3.42
CA GLU A 43 -4.63 11.71 -4.03
C GLU A 43 -3.19 12.17 -4.25
N ARG A 44 -2.31 11.93 -3.27
CA ARG A 44 -0.91 12.35 -3.32
C ARG A 44 -0.06 11.56 -4.31
N HIS A 45 -0.23 10.23 -4.35
CA HIS A 45 0.67 9.36 -5.10
C HIS A 45 0.07 8.86 -6.42
N ARG A 46 -1.25 8.97 -6.60
CA ARG A 46 -1.99 8.42 -7.75
C ARG A 46 -1.56 6.98 -8.08
N PRO A 47 -1.67 6.06 -7.11
CA PRO A 47 -1.21 4.69 -7.30
C PRO A 47 -2.03 3.96 -8.37
N ASP A 48 -1.42 2.97 -9.01
CA ASP A 48 -2.11 2.10 -9.97
C ASP A 48 -3.12 1.17 -9.27
N MET A 49 -2.87 0.83 -8.00
CA MET A 49 -3.70 -0.10 -7.24
C MET A 49 -3.73 0.24 -5.74
N VAL A 50 -4.84 -0.10 -5.09
CA VAL A 50 -5.01 0.00 -3.64
C VAL A 50 -5.40 -1.38 -3.10
N ILE A 51 -4.72 -1.83 -2.05
CA ILE A 51 -5.03 -3.05 -1.31
C ILE A 51 -5.55 -2.61 0.07
N VAL A 52 -6.74 -3.07 0.50
CA VAL A 52 -7.41 -2.67 1.76
C VAL A 52 -7.80 -3.88 2.58
#